data_AF-A0A0P1AX13-F1
#
_entry.id   AF-A0A0P1AX13-F1
#
_cell.length_a   1.000
_cell.length_b   1.000
_cell.length_c   1.000
_cell.angle_alpha   90.00
_cell.angle_beta   90.00
_cell.angle_gamma   90.00
#
_symmetry.space_group_name_H-M   'P 1'
#
loop_
_entity.id
_entity.type
_entity.pdbx_description
1 polymer ?
#
loop_
_entity_poly.entity_id
_entity_poly.type
_entity_poly.pdbx_seq_one_letter_code
_entity_poly.pdbx_strand_id
1 'polypeptide(L)'
;MQYERRRRENVDRDVRRWDAMDAASAEEKRREDALRASGSKARRNKCSEPFNFITLKYNDGKDGERLQAADATIKHRAMLRAQKLQLHNSREGINPITGECMRPIQPNDLLPPPQ
;
A
#
# COMPACT_ATOMS: atom_id res chain seq x y z
N MET A 1 -0.60 -39.23 -45.36
CA MET A 1 -0.69 -38.06 -46.26
C MET A 1 -1.89 -37.13 -45.99
N GLN A 2 -3.16 -37.49 -46.26
CA GLN A 2 -4.29 -36.53 -46.10
C GLN A 2 -4.61 -36.17 -44.64
N TYR A 3 -4.52 -37.12 -43.72
CA TYR A 3 -4.76 -36.89 -42.29
C TYR A 3 -3.70 -35.99 -41.63
N GLU A 4 -2.45 -36.10 -42.06
CA GLU A 4 -1.35 -35.26 -41.58
C GLU A 4 -1.52 -33.82 -42.06
N ARG A 5 -2.00 -33.61 -43.30
CA ARG A 5 -2.31 -32.28 -43.83
C ARG A 5 -3.41 -31.60 -43.01
N ARG A 6 -4.53 -32.30 -42.75
CA ARG A 6 -5.63 -31.77 -41.93
C ARG A 6 -5.21 -31.49 -40.49
N ARG A 7 -4.32 -32.31 -39.90
CA ARG A 7 -3.74 -32.02 -38.57
C ARG A 7 -2.89 -30.76 -38.58
N ARG A 8 -2.01 -30.58 -39.57
CA ARG A 8 -1.21 -29.35 -39.72
C ARG A 8 -2.08 -28.11 -39.89
N GLU A 9 -3.08 -28.17 -40.77
CA GLU A 9 -4.03 -27.06 -40.98
C GLU A 9 -4.79 -26.67 -39.70
N ASN A 10 -5.13 -27.64 -38.84
CA ASN A 10 -5.77 -27.35 -37.56
C ASN A 10 -4.80 -26.71 -36.57
N VAL A 11 -3.57 -27.23 -36.49
CA VAL A 11 -2.51 -26.64 -35.65
C VAL A 11 -2.21 -25.21 -36.09
N ASP A 12 -2.08 -24.96 -37.40
CA ASP A 12 -1.82 -23.62 -37.93
C ASP A 12 -2.98 -22.64 -37.64
N ARG A 13 -4.23 -23.13 -37.67
CA ARG A 13 -5.40 -22.33 -37.30
C ARG A 13 -5.38 -21.97 -35.82
N ASP A 14 -5.04 -22.93 -34.97
CA ASP A 14 -4.92 -22.71 -33.54
C ASP A 14 -3.79 -21.73 -33.26
N VAL A 15 -2.58 -21.95 -33.76
CA VAL A 15 -1.44 -21.02 -33.61
C VAL A 15 -1.82 -19.59 -34.00
N ARG A 16 -2.45 -19.39 -35.16
CA ARG A 16 -2.92 -18.06 -35.60
C ARG A 16 -3.95 -17.44 -34.65
N ARG A 17 -4.83 -18.24 -34.07
CA ARG A 17 -5.82 -17.78 -33.09
C ARG A 17 -5.13 -17.33 -31.81
N TRP A 18 -4.17 -18.10 -31.31
CA TRP A 18 -3.39 -17.77 -30.12
C TRP A 18 -2.54 -16.51 -30.36
N ASP A 19 -1.84 -16.42 -31.49
CA ASP A 19 -1.06 -15.23 -31.86
C ASP A 19 -1.95 -13.97 -31.92
N ALA A 20 -3.16 -14.08 -32.47
CA ALA A 20 -4.12 -12.98 -32.52
C ALA A 20 -4.61 -12.56 -31.12
N MET A 21 -4.83 -13.53 -30.22
CA MET A 21 -5.19 -13.25 -28.83
C MET A 21 -4.06 -12.57 -28.07
N ASP A 22 -2.83 -13.02 -28.24
CA ASP A 22 -1.64 -12.45 -27.61
C ASP A 22 -1.38 -11.02 -28.12
N ALA A 23 -1.55 -10.79 -29.43
CA ALA A 23 -1.44 -9.45 -30.01
C ALA A 23 -2.49 -8.49 -29.44
N ALA A 24 -3.75 -8.93 -29.32
CA ALA A 24 -4.82 -8.13 -28.73
C ALA A 24 -4.56 -7.83 -27.25
N SER A 25 -4.10 -8.81 -26.48
CA SER A 25 -3.74 -8.62 -25.07
C SER A 25 -2.57 -7.66 -24.90
N ALA A 26 -1.56 -7.77 -25.77
CA ALA A 26 -0.42 -6.86 -25.77
C ALA A 26 -0.82 -5.41 -26.11
N GLU A 27 -1.74 -5.22 -27.06
CA GLU A 27 -2.28 -3.90 -27.40
C GLU A 27 -3.08 -3.30 -26.24
N GLU A 28 -3.96 -4.09 -25.62
CA GLU A 28 -4.73 -3.66 -24.46
C GLU A 28 -3.81 -3.26 -23.30
N LYS A 29 -2.82 -4.09 -22.98
CA LYS A 29 -1.82 -3.78 -21.95
C LYS A 29 -1.09 -2.47 -22.24
N ARG A 30 -0.64 -2.25 -23.47
CA ARG A 30 -0.01 -0.98 -23.89
C ARG A 30 -0.94 0.22 -23.71
N ARG A 31 -2.21 0.07 -24.08
CA ARG A 31 -3.22 1.12 -23.91
C ARG A 31 -3.46 1.44 -22.44
N GLU A 32 -3.56 0.42 -21.61
CA GLU A 32 -3.70 0.59 -20.17
C GLU A 32 -2.49 1.28 -19.55
N ASP A 33 -1.27 0.86 -19.94
CA ASP A 33 -0.03 1.47 -19.46
C ASP A 33 0.08 2.93 -19.89
N ALA A 34 -0.31 3.27 -21.12
CA ALA A 34 -0.39 4.66 -21.58
C ALA A 34 -1.43 5.48 -20.77
N LEU A 35 -2.58 4.89 -20.47
CA LEU A 35 -3.61 5.53 -19.64
C LEU A 35 -3.12 5.75 -18.20
N ARG A 36 -2.43 4.77 -17.60
CA ARG A 36 -1.80 4.88 -16.28
C ARG A 36 -0.73 5.97 -16.27
N ALA A 37 0.18 5.97 -17.24
CA ALA A 37 1.25 6.96 -17.36
C ALA A 37 0.73 8.38 -17.56
N SER A 38 -0.33 8.55 -18.36
CA SER A 38 -0.96 9.86 -18.55
C SER A 38 -1.61 10.41 -17.28
N GLY A 39 -1.99 9.54 -16.34
CA GLY A 39 -2.69 9.88 -15.10
C GLY A 39 -4.04 10.59 -15.29
N SER A 40 -4.51 10.79 -16.53
CA SER A 40 -5.65 11.65 -16.86
C SER A 40 -6.94 11.17 -16.20
N LYS A 41 -7.20 9.86 -16.22
CA LYS A 41 -8.35 9.25 -15.53
C LYS A 41 -8.23 9.26 -14.00
N ALA A 42 -7.01 9.30 -13.47
CA ALA A 42 -6.73 9.28 -12.04
C ALA A 42 -6.69 10.69 -11.40
N ARG A 43 -6.65 11.77 -12.20
CA ARG A 43 -6.59 13.16 -11.69
C ARG A 43 -7.71 13.50 -10.72
N ARG A 44 -8.92 12.96 -10.92
CA ARG A 44 -10.09 13.23 -10.06
C ARG A 44 -10.06 12.47 -8.73
N ASN A 45 -9.31 11.36 -8.67
CA ASN A 45 -9.18 10.52 -7.47
C ASN A 45 -7.81 10.66 -6.80
N LYS A 46 -7.02 11.66 -7.20
CA LYS A 46 -5.73 11.93 -6.57
C LYS A 46 -6.00 12.48 -5.17
N CYS A 47 -5.51 11.77 -4.15
CA CYS A 47 -5.55 12.26 -2.78
C CYS A 47 -4.81 13.60 -2.69
N SER A 48 -5.29 14.52 -1.87
CA SER A 48 -4.63 15.80 -1.64
C SER A 48 -3.26 15.63 -0.97
N GLU A 49 -3.11 14.57 -0.19
CA GLU A 49 -1.87 14.24 0.50
C GLU A 49 -0.97 13.31 -0.34
N PRO A 50 0.36 13.42 -0.24
CA PRO A 50 1.32 12.54 -0.91
C PRO A 50 1.42 11.15 -0.23
N PHE A 51 0.26 10.53 0.02
CA PHE A 51 0.11 9.20 0.59
C PHE A 51 -0.83 8.34 -0.26
N ASN A 52 -0.44 7.08 -0.48
CA ASN A 52 -1.21 6.13 -1.26
C ASN A 52 -1.95 5.15 -0.34
N PHE A 53 -3.28 5.28 -0.29
CA PHE A 53 -4.16 4.46 0.54
C PHE A 53 -4.30 3.01 0.06
N ILE A 54 -3.94 2.70 -1.19
CA ILE A 54 -3.99 1.33 -1.72
C ILE A 54 -2.73 0.56 -1.32
N THR A 55 -1.56 1.18 -1.47
CA THR A 55 -0.29 0.54 -1.12
C THR A 55 0.12 0.75 0.33
N LEU A 56 -0.58 1.64 1.04
CA LEU A 56 -0.25 2.11 2.39
C LEU A 56 1.18 2.67 2.50
N LYS A 57 1.66 3.30 1.42
CA LYS A 57 2.99 3.88 1.32
C LYS A 57 2.92 5.37 1.03
N TYR A 58 3.91 6.11 1.53
CA TYR A 58 4.16 7.47 1.10
C TYR A 58 4.59 7.47 -0.37
N ASN A 59 4.30 8.55 -1.09
CA ASN A 59 4.70 8.67 -2.49
C ASN A 59 6.22 8.83 -2.61
N ASP A 60 6.80 8.23 -3.65
CA ASP A 60 8.23 8.32 -3.96
C ASP A 60 8.55 9.71 -4.55
N GLY A 61 8.68 10.71 -3.67
CA GLY A 61 8.99 12.08 -4.03
C GLY A 61 9.18 12.97 -2.80
N LYS A 62 9.74 14.17 -3.01
CA LYS A 62 10.08 15.12 -1.93
C LYS A 62 8.91 15.46 -1.01
N ASP A 63 7.69 15.54 -1.56
CA ASP A 63 6.50 15.83 -0.76
C ASP A 63 6.09 14.62 0.11
N GLY A 64 6.30 13.39 -0.37
CA GLY A 64 6.11 12.18 0.43
C GLY A 64 7.11 12.09 1.58
N GLU A 65 8.38 12.42 1.32
CA GLU A 65 9.42 12.48 2.37
C GLU A 65 9.09 13.55 3.44
N ARG A 66 8.60 14.73 3.01
CA ARG A 66 8.15 15.78 3.93
C ARG A 66 6.99 15.32 4.81
N LEU A 67 6.00 14.64 4.22
CA LEU A 67 4.88 14.09 4.97
C LEU A 67 5.35 13.02 5.96
N GLN A 68 6.23 12.12 5.54
CA GLN A 68 6.81 11.09 6.40
C GLN A 68 7.57 11.70 7.57
N ALA A 69 8.37 12.74 7.33
CA ALA A 69 9.09 13.45 8.38
C ALA A 69 8.12 14.14 9.36
N ALA A 70 7.11 14.84 8.85
CA ALA A 70 6.08 15.48 9.67
C ALA A 70 5.37 14.46 10.57
N ASP A 71 4.93 13.33 9.99
CA ASP A 71 4.30 12.24 10.73
C ASP A 71 5.21 11.67 11.82
N ALA A 72 6.50 11.47 11.52
CA ALA A 72 7.47 10.99 12.51
C ALA A 72 7.58 11.96 13.70
N THR A 73 7.58 13.28 13.46
CA THR A 73 7.60 14.27 14.55
C THR A 73 6.33 14.25 15.39
N ILE A 74 5.16 14.06 14.76
CA ILE A 74 3.87 13.97 15.44
C ILE A 74 3.83 12.71 16.32
N LYS A 75 4.24 11.56 15.78
CA LYS A 75 4.33 10.29 16.52
C LYS A 75 5.27 10.41 17.72
N HIS A 76 6.43 11.04 17.54
CA HIS A 76 7.37 11.29 18.64
C HIS A 76 6.75 12.20 19.73
N ARG A 77 6.05 13.28 19.35
CA ARG A 77 5.38 14.16 20.31
C ARG A 77 4.26 13.44 21.06
N ALA A 78 3.49 12.61 20.38
CA ALA A 78 2.43 11.80 20.99
C ALA A 78 3.02 10.83 22.03
N MET A 79 4.13 10.17 21.71
CA MET A 79 4.86 9.30 22.64
C MET A 79 5.32 10.02 23.90
N LEU A 80 5.97 11.18 23.75
CA LEU A 80 6.41 11.97 24.90
C LEU A 80 5.24 12.42 25.78
N ARG A 81 4.12 12.78 25.15
CA ARG A 81 2.89 13.15 25.87
C ARG A 81 2.32 11.96 26.64
N ALA A 82 2.30 10.79 26.02
CA ALA A 82 1.80 9.56 26.65
C ALA A 82 2.64 9.20 27.88
N GLN A 83 3.97 9.24 27.77
CA GLN A 83 4.88 9.00 28.89
C GLN A 83 4.71 10.01 30.03
N LYS A 84 4.59 11.31 29.71
CA LYS A 84 4.33 12.34 30.72
C LYS A 84 3.00 12.14 31.43
N LEU A 85 1.95 11.77 30.69
CA LEU A 85 0.63 11.50 31.26
C LEU A 85 0.68 10.28 32.19
N GLN A 86 1.39 9.23 31.80
CA GLN A 86 1.61 8.05 32.65
C GLN A 86 2.33 8.42 33.95
N LEU A 87 3.41 9.20 33.86
CA LEU A 87 4.14 9.66 35.04
C LEU A 87 3.28 10.49 35.99
N HIS A 88 2.41 11.35 35.43
CA HIS A 88 1.55 12.21 36.24
C HIS A 88 0.37 11.45 36.85
N ASN A 89 -0.15 10.43 36.18
CA ASN A 89 -1.25 9.61 36.69
C ASN A 89 -0.77 8.53 37.68
N SER A 90 0.47 8.05 37.56
CA SER A 90 1.00 6.94 38.36
C SER A 90 2.44 7.20 38.76
N ARG A 91 2.65 8.17 39.66
CA ARG A 91 3.98 8.59 40.14
C ARG A 91 4.77 7.47 40.82
N GLU A 92 4.07 6.59 41.53
CA GLU A 92 4.64 5.44 42.24
C GLU A 92 4.95 4.26 41.30
N GLY A 93 4.56 4.36 40.02
CA GLY A 93 4.81 3.31 39.03
C GLY A 93 3.97 2.06 39.26
N ILE A 94 2.87 2.13 40.02
CA ILE A 94 1.99 1.00 40.33
C ILE A 94 0.57 1.34 39.87
N ASN A 95 -0.13 0.36 39.29
CA ASN A 95 -1.54 0.48 38.98
C ASN A 95 -2.37 0.27 40.27
N PRO A 96 -3.17 1.25 40.72
CA PRO A 96 -3.93 1.12 41.97
C PRO A 96 -5.05 0.07 41.92
N ILE A 97 -5.47 -0.39 40.73
CA ILE A 97 -6.55 -1.39 40.58
C ILE A 97 -5.99 -2.81 40.62
N THR A 98 -4.87 -3.06 39.93
CA THR A 98 -4.29 -4.42 39.81
C THR A 98 -3.11 -4.65 40.75
N GLY A 99 -2.49 -3.59 41.28
CA GLY A 99 -1.27 -3.67 42.09
C GLY A 99 0.00 -3.96 41.27
N GLU A 100 -0.11 -4.10 39.95
CA GLU A 100 1.02 -4.41 39.07
C GLU A 100 1.90 -3.18 38.80
N CYS A 101 3.19 -3.41 38.56
CA CYS A 101 4.11 -2.38 38.11
C CYS A 101 3.72 -1.89 36.70
N MET A 102 3.59 -0.57 36.56
CA MET A 102 3.27 0.08 35.30
C MET A 102 4.46 -0.01 34.35
N ARG A 103 4.28 -0.70 33.22
CA ARG A 103 5.29 -0.74 32.16
C ARG A 103 5.35 0.60 31.40
N PRO A 104 6.52 1.04 30.91
CA PRO A 104 6.61 2.23 30.06
C PRO A 104 5.79 2.06 28.78
N ILE A 105 5.11 3.14 28.38
CA ILE A 105 4.35 3.19 27.11
C ILE A 105 5.30 3.02 25.94
N GLN A 106 4.95 2.09 25.06
CA GLN A 106 5.62 1.77 23.82
C GLN A 106 4.87 2.35 22.62
N PRO A 107 5.54 2.59 21.48
CA PRO A 107 4.90 3.11 20.27
C PRO A 107 3.74 2.23 19.77
N ASN A 108 3.82 0.92 19.97
CA ASN A 108 2.75 -0.01 19.59
C ASN A 108 1.48 0.17 20.43
N ASP A 109 1.58 0.71 21.65
CA ASP A 109 0.44 0.94 22.52
C ASP A 109 -0.43 2.12 22.04
N LEU A 110 0.11 2.99 21.18
CA LEU A 110 -0.63 4.09 20.56
C LEU A 110 -1.38 3.67 19.30
N LEU A 111 -1.11 2.47 18.79
CA LEU A 111 -1.80 1.92 17.63
C LEU A 111 -3.02 1.12 18.10
N PRO A 112 -4.15 1.19 17.37
CA PRO A 112 -5.27 0.31 17.66
C PRO A 112 -4.85 -1.16 17.53
N PRO A 113 -5.39 -2.06 18.37
CA PRO A 113 -5.10 -3.48 18.23
C PRO A 113 -5.52 -3.97 16.84
N PRO A 114 -4.77 -4.88 16.21
CA PRO A 114 -5.19 -5.49 14.96
C PRO A 114 -6.54 -6.18 15.16
N GLN A 115 -7.48 -5.95 14.23
CA GLN A 115 -8.79 -6.63 14.18
C GLN A 115 -8.66 -8.03 13.61
#